data_AF-A0A1E8Z4U1-F1
#
_entry.id   AF-A0A1E8Z4U1-F1
#
_cell.length_a   1.000
_cell.length_b   1.000
_cell.length_c   1.000
_cell.angle_alpha   90.00
_cell.angle_beta   90.00
_cell.angle_gamma   90.00
#
_symmetry.space_group_name_H-M   'P 1'
#
loop_
_entity.id
_entity.type
_entity.pdbx_description
1 polymer ?
#
loop_
_entity_poly.entity_id
_entity_poly.type
_entity_poly.pdbx_seq_one_letter_code
_entity_poly.pdbx_strand_id
1 'polypeptide(L)'
;MIYTCSGVRTASMTPIDINPMEFLFNYKPEYVDISDYDDRDLYKVNQSQYFLTGELLNNKRNDSNLLYKEVLTFDYEKLDLSYEEFILKIQSELEGITYILYPTIHCFDKKGDKRFRYRLVIGLDREYNEEENLLLVRNVGKLIGLEYDKQGEKFSQLMGLPVLTPYTNESMIIRNKGILLSVDDCLAAFKMEKEQINIDFTHNGNKKYTAIVLEEIMAGVSEGNRNVWLTKQIGKFLYLGMDPNIAYQWLWLINDNFVKPALDSEELNTIFKSILNKELKRGG
;
A
#
# COMPACT_ATOMS: atom_id res chain seq x y z
N MET A 1 9.11 -17.26 -4.06
CA MET A 1 7.96 -18.17 -3.89
C MET A 1 6.67 -17.46 -4.32
N ILE A 2 5.76 -18.16 -5.00
CA ILE A 2 4.45 -17.61 -5.35
C ILE A 2 3.33 -18.47 -4.76
N TYR A 3 2.30 -17.83 -4.27
CA TYR A 3 1.12 -18.47 -3.72
C TYR A 3 -0.07 -18.20 -4.62
N THR A 4 -0.92 -19.21 -4.85
CA THR A 4 -2.13 -19.07 -5.65
C THR A 4 -3.39 -19.49 -4.90
N CYS A 5 -4.55 -18.95 -5.29
CA CYS A 5 -5.85 -19.39 -4.82
C CYS A 5 -6.95 -19.10 -5.84
N SER A 6 -8.05 -19.86 -5.76
CA SER A 6 -9.29 -19.56 -6.49
C SER A 6 -10.18 -18.65 -5.65
N GLY A 7 -10.62 -17.53 -6.24
CA GLY A 7 -11.55 -16.59 -5.62
C GLY A 7 -10.92 -15.58 -4.66
N VAL A 8 -11.39 -14.33 -4.73
CA VAL A 8 -10.78 -13.19 -4.01
C VAL A 8 -10.92 -13.26 -2.48
N ARG A 9 -11.87 -14.04 -1.97
CA ARG A 9 -12.16 -14.15 -0.53
C ARG A 9 -11.42 -15.30 0.15
N THR A 10 -10.64 -16.06 -0.61
CA THR A 10 -9.93 -17.22 -0.11
C THR A 10 -8.75 -16.78 0.76
N ALA A 11 -8.67 -17.36 1.96
CA ALA A 11 -7.61 -17.07 2.92
C ALA A 11 -6.46 -18.09 2.85
N SER A 12 -6.79 -19.35 2.57
CA SER A 12 -5.79 -20.43 2.42
C SER A 12 -5.21 -20.41 1.02
N MET A 13 -3.89 -20.32 0.92
CA MET A 13 -3.19 -20.24 -0.35
C MET A 13 -2.40 -21.52 -0.62
N THR A 14 -2.20 -21.85 -1.89
CA THR A 14 -1.35 -22.97 -2.32
C THR A 14 0.04 -22.44 -2.67
N PRO A 15 1.11 -22.83 -1.97
CA PRO A 15 2.48 -22.45 -2.34
C PRO A 15 2.91 -23.14 -3.62
N ILE A 16 3.66 -22.43 -4.45
CA ILE A 16 4.32 -22.90 -5.66
C ILE A 16 5.77 -22.43 -5.60
N ASP A 17 6.70 -23.37 -5.49
CA ASP A 17 8.13 -23.12 -5.35
C ASP A 17 8.79 -22.83 -6.71
N ILE A 18 8.41 -21.68 -7.28
CA ILE A 18 8.93 -21.13 -8.53
C ILE A 18 9.19 -19.64 -8.32
N ASN A 19 10.17 -19.07 -9.02
CA ASN A 19 10.38 -17.64 -9.04
C ASN A 19 9.09 -16.92 -9.53
N PRO A 20 8.58 -15.89 -8.83
CA PRO A 20 7.31 -15.28 -9.20
C PRO A 20 7.23 -14.73 -10.63
N MET A 21 8.29 -14.09 -11.11
CA MET A 21 8.31 -13.55 -12.48
C MET A 21 8.39 -14.67 -13.52
N GLU A 22 9.13 -15.74 -13.23
CA GLU A 22 9.16 -16.93 -14.06
C GLU A 22 7.77 -17.58 -14.17
N PHE A 23 7.06 -17.74 -13.03
CA PHE A 23 5.70 -18.23 -13.02
C PHE A 23 4.77 -17.35 -13.86
N LEU A 24 4.79 -16.04 -13.63
CA LEU A 24 3.92 -15.08 -14.32
C LEU A 24 4.18 -15.01 -15.83
N PHE A 25 5.43 -15.14 -16.26
CA PHE A 25 5.78 -15.13 -17.69
C PHE A 25 5.31 -16.38 -18.40
N ASN A 26 5.41 -17.54 -17.74
CA ASN A 26 5.00 -18.82 -18.29
C ASN A 26 3.52 -19.14 -18.06
N TYR A 27 2.81 -18.32 -17.27
CA TYR A 27 1.40 -18.49 -16.98
C TYR A 27 0.59 -18.40 -18.28
N LYS A 28 -0.21 -19.45 -18.52
CA LYS A 28 -1.13 -19.55 -19.65
C LYS A 28 -2.53 -19.18 -19.16
N PRO A 29 -3.06 -18.02 -19.57
CA PRO A 29 -4.38 -17.59 -19.14
C PRO A 29 -5.45 -18.54 -19.67
N GLU A 30 -6.44 -18.85 -18.84
CA GLU A 30 -7.63 -19.54 -19.33
C GLU A 30 -8.52 -18.58 -20.11
N TYR A 31 -9.24 -19.12 -21.09
CA TYR A 31 -10.33 -18.43 -21.75
C TYR A 31 -11.64 -18.71 -21.01
N VAL A 32 -12.33 -17.65 -20.62
CA VAL A 32 -13.62 -17.74 -19.96
C VAL A 32 -14.63 -16.88 -20.73
N ASP A 33 -15.69 -17.52 -21.21
CA ASP A 33 -16.79 -16.82 -21.86
C ASP A 33 -17.67 -16.15 -20.80
N ILE A 34 -17.32 -14.92 -20.44
CA ILE A 34 -18.06 -14.12 -19.46
C ILE A 34 -18.62 -12.86 -20.12
N SER A 35 -19.51 -13.09 -21.09
CA SER A 35 -20.24 -12.03 -21.79
C SER A 35 -21.24 -11.32 -20.87
N ASP A 36 -21.79 -11.99 -19.84
CA ASP A 36 -22.64 -11.38 -18.81
C ASP A 36 -21.80 -10.73 -17.68
N TYR A 37 -22.24 -9.60 -17.14
CA TYR A 37 -21.57 -8.92 -16.03
C TYR A 37 -21.83 -9.58 -14.67
N ASP A 38 -23.04 -10.08 -14.41
CA ASP A 38 -23.34 -10.69 -13.11
C ASP A 38 -22.54 -12.01 -12.94
N ASP A 39 -22.27 -12.70 -14.05
CA ASP A 39 -21.35 -13.84 -14.10
C ASP A 39 -19.89 -13.46 -13.85
N ARG A 40 -19.46 -12.24 -14.20
CA ARG A 40 -18.08 -11.75 -13.95
C ARG A 40 -17.80 -11.57 -12.47
N ASP A 41 -18.71 -10.94 -11.74
CA ASP A 41 -18.54 -10.75 -10.30
C ASP A 41 -18.56 -12.09 -9.57
N LEU A 42 -19.44 -13.02 -9.99
CA LEU A 42 -19.48 -14.37 -9.44
C LEU A 42 -18.21 -15.17 -9.73
N TYR A 43 -17.71 -15.11 -10.96
CA TYR A 43 -16.46 -15.74 -11.37
C TYR A 43 -15.28 -15.17 -10.57
N LYS A 44 -15.20 -13.84 -10.39
CA LYS A 44 -14.16 -13.18 -9.59
C LYS A 44 -14.13 -13.67 -8.13
N VAL A 45 -15.31 -13.84 -7.54
CA VAL A 45 -15.42 -14.26 -6.14
C VAL A 45 -15.09 -15.74 -5.95
N ASN A 46 -15.43 -16.61 -6.92
CA ASN A 46 -15.42 -18.06 -6.71
C ASN A 46 -14.39 -18.84 -7.54
N GLN A 47 -14.02 -18.37 -8.72
CA GLN A 47 -13.32 -19.17 -9.74
C GLN A 47 -12.01 -18.54 -10.23
N SER A 48 -11.97 -17.20 -10.35
CA SER A 48 -10.80 -16.47 -10.82
C SER A 48 -9.56 -16.85 -10.02
N GLN A 49 -8.46 -17.08 -10.73
CA GLN A 49 -7.18 -17.36 -10.11
C GLN A 49 -6.52 -16.06 -9.63
N TYR A 50 -5.96 -16.12 -8.43
CA TYR A 50 -5.23 -15.02 -7.80
C TYR A 50 -3.83 -15.48 -7.39
N PHE A 51 -2.93 -14.51 -7.21
CA PHE A 51 -1.61 -14.72 -6.70
C PHE A 51 -1.23 -13.72 -5.59
N LEU A 52 -0.27 -14.13 -4.77
CA LEU A 52 0.50 -13.32 -3.84
C LEU A 52 1.94 -13.85 -3.82
N THR A 53 2.94 -12.97 -3.76
CA THR A 53 4.37 -13.35 -3.81
C THR A 53 5.04 -13.14 -2.48
N GLY A 54 6.13 -13.87 -2.19
CA GLY A 54 6.90 -13.75 -0.96
C GLY A 54 6.76 -14.98 -0.08
N GLU A 55 6.73 -14.80 1.25
CA GLU A 55 6.56 -15.89 2.21
C GLU A 55 5.37 -15.66 3.15
N LEU A 56 4.48 -16.65 3.25
CA LEU A 56 3.30 -16.62 4.13
C LEU A 56 3.45 -17.63 5.28
N LEU A 57 3.30 -17.16 6.51
CA LEU A 57 3.14 -18.03 7.66
C LEU A 57 1.87 -18.88 7.53
N ASN A 58 2.05 -20.20 7.64
CA ASN A 58 0.98 -21.20 7.55
C ASN A 58 0.13 -21.13 6.26
N ASN A 59 0.69 -20.57 5.18
CA ASN A 59 0.00 -20.38 3.89
C ASN A 59 -1.35 -19.63 4.02
N LYS A 60 -1.50 -18.77 5.03
CA LYS A 60 -2.74 -18.02 5.30
C LYS A 60 -2.53 -16.55 5.04
N ARG A 61 -3.35 -16.00 4.15
CA ARG A 61 -3.32 -14.58 3.80
C ARG A 61 -3.90 -13.70 4.91
N ASN A 62 -3.03 -12.91 5.52
CA ASN A 62 -3.33 -11.67 6.25
C ASN A 62 -2.02 -10.87 6.34
N ASP A 63 -2.07 -9.58 6.68
CA ASP A 63 -0.87 -8.74 6.74
C ASP A 63 0.16 -9.28 7.75
N SER A 64 -0.28 -9.76 8.93
CA SER A 64 0.60 -10.33 9.96
C SER A 64 1.31 -11.64 9.57
N ASN A 65 0.85 -12.33 8.54
CA ASN A 65 1.41 -13.60 8.09
C ASN A 65 2.32 -13.43 6.87
N LEU A 66 2.25 -12.32 6.14
CA LEU A 66 3.12 -12.06 5.01
C LEU A 66 4.43 -11.48 5.53
N LEU A 67 5.53 -12.22 5.39
CA LEU A 67 6.83 -11.78 5.93
C LEU A 67 7.49 -10.75 5.01
N TYR A 68 7.45 -11.01 3.71
CA TYR A 68 8.02 -10.16 2.67
C TYR A 68 7.30 -10.41 1.34
N LYS A 69 7.56 -9.57 0.34
CA LYS A 69 7.12 -9.71 -1.05
C LYS A 69 8.30 -9.68 -2.00
N GLU A 70 8.14 -10.31 -3.17
CA GLU A 70 9.18 -10.43 -4.19
C GLU A 70 8.87 -9.67 -5.50
N VAL A 71 7.65 -9.15 -5.65
CA VAL A 71 7.27 -8.33 -6.82
C VAL A 71 6.46 -7.11 -6.40
N LEU A 72 6.54 -6.05 -7.21
CA LEU A 72 5.75 -4.84 -7.04
C LEU A 72 4.56 -4.84 -8.00
N THR A 73 3.41 -4.34 -7.56
CA THR A 73 2.15 -4.48 -8.30
C THR A 73 1.39 -3.17 -8.32
N PHE A 74 0.91 -2.75 -9.50
CA PHE A 74 0.07 -1.56 -9.68
C PHE A 74 -1.20 -1.92 -10.43
N ASP A 75 -2.34 -1.47 -9.91
CA ASP A 75 -3.62 -1.50 -10.61
C ASP A 75 -3.91 -0.08 -11.14
N TYR A 76 -4.09 0.04 -12.44
CA TYR A 76 -4.43 1.29 -13.11
C TYR A 76 -5.90 1.27 -13.51
N GLU A 77 -6.64 2.31 -13.14
CA GLU A 77 -7.97 2.54 -13.65
C GLU A 77 -8.23 4.02 -13.91
N LYS A 78 -9.11 4.34 -14.87
CA LYS A 78 -9.61 5.70 -15.14
C LYS A 78 -8.51 6.76 -15.41
N LEU A 79 -7.47 6.38 -16.15
CA LEU A 79 -6.45 7.34 -16.60
C LEU A 79 -7.00 8.26 -17.69
N ASP A 80 -6.56 9.52 -17.67
CA ASP A 80 -6.82 10.49 -18.75
C ASP A 80 -5.79 10.33 -19.89
N LEU A 81 -5.71 9.11 -20.42
CA LEU A 81 -4.80 8.71 -21.50
C LEU A 81 -5.49 7.71 -22.41
N SER A 82 -5.14 7.73 -23.70
CA SER A 82 -5.49 6.63 -24.59
C SER A 82 -4.75 5.35 -24.20
N TYR A 83 -5.23 4.21 -24.73
CA TYR A 83 -4.59 2.93 -24.47
C TYR A 83 -3.16 2.90 -25.03
N GLU A 84 -2.97 3.43 -26.23
CA GLU A 84 -1.69 3.50 -26.91
C GLU A 84 -0.69 4.37 -26.15
N GLU A 85 -1.11 5.56 -25.69
CA GLU A 85 -0.28 6.44 -24.86
C GLU A 85 0.12 5.78 -23.54
N PHE A 86 -0.80 5.07 -22.89
CA PHE A 86 -0.50 4.34 -21.67
C PHE A 86 0.55 3.25 -21.88
N ILE A 87 0.37 2.41 -22.91
CA ILE A 87 1.32 1.33 -23.20
C ILE A 87 2.70 1.92 -23.52
N LEU A 88 2.77 2.96 -24.35
CA LEU A 88 4.02 3.66 -24.67
C LEU A 88 4.67 4.27 -23.43
N LYS A 89 3.88 4.87 -22.54
CA LYS A 89 4.38 5.43 -21.28
C LYS A 89 5.00 4.34 -20.40
N ILE A 90 4.32 3.21 -20.19
CA ILE A 90 4.87 2.10 -19.41
C ILE A 90 6.15 1.54 -20.05
N GLN A 91 6.15 1.31 -21.37
CA GLN A 91 7.32 0.80 -22.10
C GLN A 91 8.52 1.74 -22.02
N SER A 92 8.28 3.05 -22.08
CA SER A 92 9.33 4.06 -21.99
C SER A 92 9.90 4.18 -20.58
N GLU A 93 9.05 4.24 -19.55
CA GLU A 93 9.51 4.43 -18.15
C GLU A 93 10.13 3.16 -17.55
N LEU A 94 9.77 1.99 -18.08
CA LEU A 94 10.30 0.69 -17.65
C LEU A 94 11.17 0.03 -18.73
N GLU A 95 11.80 0.84 -19.59
CA GLU A 95 12.72 0.33 -20.61
C GLU A 95 13.82 -0.51 -19.96
N GLY A 96 14.00 -1.74 -20.45
CA GLY A 96 15.00 -2.66 -19.92
C GLY A 96 14.69 -3.25 -18.53
N ILE A 97 13.53 -2.96 -17.92
CA ILE A 97 13.10 -3.54 -16.63
C ILE A 97 12.17 -4.74 -16.85
N THR A 98 12.31 -5.78 -16.03
CA THR A 98 11.45 -6.96 -16.08
C THR A 98 10.06 -6.64 -15.54
N TYR A 99 9.02 -6.75 -16.38
CA TYR A 99 7.64 -6.58 -15.97
C TYR A 99 6.65 -7.40 -16.82
N ILE A 100 5.44 -7.60 -16.30
CA ILE A 100 4.28 -8.06 -17.06
C ILE A 100 3.13 -7.06 -16.87
N LEU A 101 2.47 -6.70 -17.97
CA LEU A 101 1.34 -5.78 -18.02
C LEU A 101 0.17 -6.46 -18.73
N TYR A 102 -1.02 -6.45 -18.12
CA TYR A 102 -2.17 -7.15 -18.67
C TYR A 102 -3.51 -6.52 -18.25
N PRO A 103 -4.58 -6.70 -19.04
CA PRO A 103 -5.90 -6.24 -18.68
C PRO A 103 -6.46 -7.01 -17.49
N THR A 104 -7.22 -6.33 -16.63
CA THR A 104 -8.02 -7.00 -15.60
C THR A 104 -9.31 -7.56 -16.18
N ILE A 105 -9.98 -8.50 -15.49
CA ILE A 105 -11.27 -9.05 -15.93
C ILE A 105 -12.39 -8.00 -16.11
N HIS A 106 -12.24 -6.81 -15.53
CA HIS A 106 -13.19 -5.69 -15.68
C HIS A 106 -12.69 -4.59 -16.64
N CYS A 107 -11.75 -4.89 -17.53
CA CYS A 107 -11.33 -3.97 -18.59
C CYS A 107 -12.41 -3.66 -19.64
N PHE A 108 -13.63 -4.19 -19.46
CA PHE A 108 -14.83 -3.82 -20.21
C PHE A 108 -16.00 -3.64 -19.26
N ASP A 109 -16.97 -2.81 -19.62
CA ASP A 109 -18.13 -2.53 -18.79
C ASP A 109 -19.33 -3.46 -19.04
N LYS A 110 -20.50 -3.14 -18.46
CA LYS A 110 -21.75 -3.92 -18.64
C LYS A 110 -22.28 -3.91 -20.08
N LYS A 111 -21.90 -2.93 -20.88
CA LYS A 111 -22.33 -2.75 -22.27
C LYS A 111 -21.30 -3.30 -23.27
N GLY A 112 -20.15 -3.79 -22.78
CA GLY A 112 -19.03 -4.22 -23.61
C GLY A 112 -18.11 -3.08 -24.01
N ASP A 113 -18.29 -1.88 -23.46
CA ASP A 113 -17.42 -0.74 -23.74
C ASP A 113 -16.08 -0.89 -23.01
N LYS A 114 -14.97 -0.62 -23.70
CA LYS A 114 -13.63 -0.74 -23.13
C LYS A 114 -13.49 0.20 -21.94
N ARG A 115 -13.09 -0.36 -20.79
CA ARG A 115 -12.65 0.37 -19.61
C ARG A 115 -11.14 0.28 -19.51
N PHE A 116 -10.54 1.42 -19.23
CA PHE A 116 -9.14 1.47 -18.89
C PHE A 116 -8.94 0.80 -17.51
N ARG A 117 -8.58 -0.50 -17.50
CA ARG A 117 -8.24 -1.27 -16.28
C ARG A 117 -7.13 -2.29 -16.53
N TYR A 118 -5.92 -1.96 -16.09
CA TYR A 118 -4.71 -2.76 -16.29
C TYR A 118 -4.02 -3.06 -14.98
N ARG A 119 -3.32 -4.19 -14.94
CA ARG A 119 -2.42 -4.56 -13.86
C ARG A 119 -1.00 -4.65 -14.39
N LEU A 120 -0.10 -3.97 -13.70
CA LEU A 120 1.34 -4.04 -13.91
C LEU A 120 1.97 -4.80 -12.75
N VAL A 121 2.87 -5.73 -13.07
CA VAL A 121 3.69 -6.46 -12.10
C VAL A 121 5.16 -6.31 -12.50
N ILE A 122 5.98 -5.77 -11.60
CA ILE A 122 7.38 -5.45 -11.82
C ILE A 122 8.24 -6.41 -10.98
N GLY A 123 9.24 -7.02 -11.62
CA GLY A 123 10.21 -7.87 -10.95
C GLY A 123 11.24 -7.06 -10.18
N LEU A 124 11.55 -7.49 -8.96
CA LEU A 124 12.48 -6.83 -8.04
C LEU A 124 13.74 -7.68 -7.84
N ASP A 125 14.86 -7.03 -7.56
CA ASP A 125 16.16 -7.70 -7.35
C ASP A 125 16.29 -8.33 -5.96
N ARG A 126 15.53 -7.84 -4.99
CA ARG A 126 15.37 -8.40 -3.65
C ARG A 126 13.93 -8.30 -3.16
N GLU A 127 13.67 -9.04 -2.09
CA GLU A 127 12.43 -8.94 -1.34
C GLU A 127 12.30 -7.63 -0.55
N TYR A 128 11.07 -7.26 -0.20
CA TYR A 128 10.76 -6.10 0.64
C TYR A 128 9.67 -6.42 1.66
N ASN A 129 9.72 -5.76 2.82
CA ASN A 129 8.81 -6.00 3.94
C ASN A 129 7.68 -4.95 4.05
N GLU A 130 6.83 -5.09 5.06
CA GLU A 130 5.70 -4.17 5.29
C GLU A 130 6.17 -2.72 5.58
N GLU A 131 7.29 -2.55 6.28
CA GLU A 131 7.85 -1.23 6.60
C GLU A 131 8.32 -0.48 5.33
N GLU A 132 8.90 -1.20 4.37
CA GLU A 132 9.37 -0.65 3.09
C GLU A 132 8.23 -0.41 2.10
N ASN A 133 7.14 -1.19 2.19
CA ASN A 133 6.09 -1.29 1.16
C ASN A 133 5.52 0.07 0.73
N LEU A 134 5.11 0.91 1.69
CA LEU A 134 4.46 2.17 1.37
C LEU A 134 5.40 3.13 0.62
N LEU A 135 6.65 3.21 1.06
CA LEU A 135 7.66 4.08 0.45
C LEU A 135 8.03 3.56 -0.94
N LEU A 136 8.27 2.25 -1.08
CA LEU A 136 8.63 1.63 -2.35
C LEU A 136 7.54 1.81 -3.41
N VAL A 137 6.28 1.47 -3.09
CA VAL A 137 5.14 1.60 -4.01
C VAL A 137 5.01 3.04 -4.50
N ARG A 138 5.11 4.02 -3.60
CA ARG A 138 4.98 5.44 -3.95
C ARG A 138 6.15 5.96 -4.76
N ASN A 139 7.38 5.55 -4.43
CA ASN A 139 8.58 5.99 -5.14
C ASN A 139 8.54 5.47 -6.58
N VAL A 140 8.26 4.19 -6.77
CA VAL A 140 8.14 3.61 -8.12
C VAL A 140 6.93 4.19 -8.85
N GLY A 141 5.79 4.39 -8.19
CA GLY A 141 4.63 5.04 -8.79
C GLY A 141 4.93 6.46 -9.28
N LYS A 142 5.74 7.23 -8.54
CA LYS A 142 6.23 8.55 -8.96
C LYS A 142 7.19 8.48 -10.14
N LEU A 143 8.10 7.50 -10.16
CA LEU A 143 9.03 7.30 -11.29
C LEU A 143 8.25 7.00 -12.58
N ILE A 144 7.24 6.13 -12.51
CA ILE A 144 6.36 5.85 -13.65
C ILE A 144 5.54 7.09 -14.04
N GLY A 145 5.17 7.93 -13.07
CA GLY A 145 4.47 9.19 -13.31
C GLY A 145 3.01 9.00 -13.75
N LEU A 146 2.37 7.92 -13.30
CA LEU A 146 0.95 7.62 -13.56
C LEU A 146 0.20 7.41 -12.24
N GLU A 147 -1.03 7.92 -12.16
CA GLU A 147 -1.91 7.65 -11.02
C GLU A 147 -2.32 6.17 -10.98
N TYR A 148 -2.28 5.56 -9.80
CA TYR A 148 -2.66 4.16 -9.59
C TYR A 148 -3.67 4.02 -8.44
N ASP A 149 -4.38 2.90 -8.37
CA ASP A 149 -5.30 2.61 -7.28
C ASP A 149 -4.52 2.43 -5.96
N LYS A 150 -4.76 3.33 -5.00
CA LYS A 150 -4.13 3.30 -3.68
C LYS A 150 -4.42 2.04 -2.88
N GLN A 151 -5.43 1.25 -3.23
CA GLN A 151 -5.60 -0.07 -2.62
C GLN A 151 -4.42 -1.00 -2.88
N GLY A 152 -3.61 -0.75 -3.92
CA GLY A 152 -2.33 -1.41 -4.15
C GLY A 152 -1.27 -1.13 -3.08
N GLU A 153 -1.46 -0.13 -2.21
CA GLU A 153 -0.57 0.14 -1.08
C GLU A 153 -0.75 -0.86 0.08
N LYS A 154 -1.81 -1.70 0.07
CA LYS A 154 -2.01 -2.75 1.08
C LYS A 154 -1.02 -3.91 0.87
N PHE A 155 -0.29 -4.28 1.92
CA PHE A 155 0.81 -5.24 1.81
C PHE A 155 0.35 -6.63 1.35
N SER A 156 -0.65 -7.24 2.01
CA SER A 156 -1.19 -8.56 1.63
C SER A 156 -2.31 -8.54 0.57
N GLN A 157 -2.35 -7.51 -0.28
CA GLN A 157 -3.34 -7.39 -1.35
C GLN A 157 -3.18 -8.52 -2.38
N LEU A 158 -4.26 -9.29 -2.59
CA LEU A 158 -4.34 -10.31 -3.64
C LEU A 158 -4.43 -9.66 -5.02
N MET A 159 -3.70 -10.23 -5.97
CA MET A 159 -3.73 -9.82 -7.37
C MET A 159 -4.30 -10.92 -8.23
N GLY A 160 -5.27 -10.60 -9.09
CA GLY A 160 -5.83 -11.56 -10.04
C GLY A 160 -4.81 -11.90 -11.13
N LEU A 161 -4.70 -13.18 -11.48
CA LEU A 161 -3.93 -13.62 -12.63
C LEU A 161 -4.62 -13.19 -13.94
N PRO A 162 -3.88 -13.13 -15.07
CA PRO A 162 -4.49 -12.81 -16.36
C PRO A 162 -5.59 -13.80 -16.75
N VAL A 163 -6.65 -13.31 -17.39
CA VAL A 163 -7.78 -14.12 -17.90
C VAL A 163 -8.16 -13.60 -19.28
N LEU A 164 -8.37 -14.51 -20.24
CA LEU A 164 -8.90 -14.16 -21.55
C LEU A 164 -10.42 -14.24 -21.54
N THR A 165 -11.04 -13.30 -22.23
CA THR A 165 -12.49 -13.14 -22.32
C THR A 165 -12.87 -12.89 -23.78
N PRO A 166 -14.16 -12.83 -24.17
CA PRO A 166 -14.55 -12.41 -25.52
C PRO A 166 -14.00 -11.04 -25.96
N TYR A 167 -13.55 -10.21 -24.99
CA TYR A 167 -13.06 -8.86 -25.23
C TYR A 167 -11.54 -8.70 -25.08
N THR A 168 -10.83 -9.73 -24.61
CA THR A 168 -9.37 -9.70 -24.40
C THR A 168 -8.69 -10.82 -25.14
N ASN A 169 -7.43 -10.62 -25.52
CA ASN A 169 -6.64 -11.66 -26.17
C ASN A 169 -5.17 -11.60 -25.70
N GLU A 170 -4.40 -12.64 -26.04
CA GLU A 170 -3.01 -12.80 -25.59
C GLU A 170 -2.11 -11.63 -25.99
N SER A 171 -2.37 -10.94 -27.12
CA SER A 171 -1.55 -9.79 -27.55
C SER A 171 -1.67 -8.58 -26.62
N MET A 172 -2.69 -8.53 -25.77
CA MET A 172 -2.86 -7.51 -24.74
C MET A 172 -2.04 -7.79 -23.47
N ILE A 173 -1.40 -8.96 -23.37
CA ILE A 173 -0.52 -9.35 -22.27
C ILE A 173 0.92 -9.10 -22.70
N ILE A 174 1.48 -8.01 -22.20
CA ILE A 174 2.85 -7.58 -22.52
C ILE A 174 3.78 -8.16 -21.46
N ARG A 175 4.79 -8.90 -21.91
CA ARG A 175 5.85 -9.46 -21.06
C ARG A 175 7.17 -8.86 -21.53
N ASN A 176 7.80 -8.04 -20.69
CA ASN A 176 9.10 -7.45 -20.97
C ASN A 176 10.15 -8.09 -20.08
N LYS A 177 11.17 -8.73 -20.68
CA LYS A 177 12.27 -9.34 -19.94
C LYS A 177 13.49 -8.43 -19.99
N GLY A 178 14.00 -8.05 -18.82
CA GLY A 178 15.14 -7.16 -18.68
C GLY A 178 15.92 -7.42 -17.40
N ILE A 179 16.47 -6.38 -16.79
CA ILE A 179 17.02 -6.46 -15.43
C ILE A 179 15.89 -6.34 -14.40
N LEU A 180 16.14 -6.79 -13.18
CA LEU A 180 15.21 -6.61 -12.06
C LEU A 180 15.35 -5.18 -11.53
N LEU A 181 14.25 -4.59 -11.07
CA LEU A 181 14.24 -3.25 -10.49
C LEU A 181 14.90 -3.28 -9.10
N SER A 182 15.86 -2.38 -8.88
CA SER A 182 16.58 -2.25 -7.62
C SER A 182 15.70 -1.67 -6.52
N VAL A 183 15.40 -2.48 -5.50
CA VAL A 183 14.58 -2.03 -4.37
C VAL A 183 15.30 -0.92 -3.60
N ASP A 184 16.61 -1.08 -3.35
CA ASP A 184 17.39 -0.11 -2.58
C ASP A 184 17.51 1.24 -3.29
N ASP A 185 17.72 1.24 -4.61
CA ASP A 185 17.76 2.48 -5.38
C ASP A 185 16.40 3.17 -5.37
N CYS A 186 15.30 2.43 -5.52
CA CYS A 186 13.95 2.98 -5.44
C CYS A 186 13.60 3.54 -4.05
N LEU A 187 14.02 2.86 -2.97
CA LEU A 187 13.87 3.37 -1.62
C LEU A 187 14.69 4.64 -1.41
N ALA A 188 15.91 4.70 -1.95
CA ALA A 188 16.79 5.87 -1.86
C ALA A 188 16.31 7.06 -2.71
N ALA A 189 15.72 6.83 -3.89
CA ALA A 189 15.35 7.84 -4.89
C ALA A 189 14.45 8.96 -4.34
N PHE A 190 13.64 8.67 -3.32
CA PHE A 190 12.88 9.67 -2.58
C PHE A 190 12.88 9.38 -1.09
N LYS A 191 13.98 8.87 -0.53
CA LYS A 191 14.24 9.20 0.87
C LYS A 191 14.08 10.70 0.93
N MET A 192 13.20 11.20 1.81
CA MET A 192 13.40 12.55 2.29
C MET A 192 14.82 12.49 2.84
N GLU A 193 15.79 12.92 2.04
CA GLU A 193 17.07 13.30 2.58
C GLU A 193 16.65 14.31 3.63
N LYS A 194 16.80 13.91 4.89
CA LYS A 194 17.00 14.90 5.93
C LYS A 194 18.33 15.53 5.54
N GLU A 195 18.34 16.38 4.51
CA GLU A 195 19.38 17.37 4.38
C GLU A 195 19.41 18.00 5.77
N GLN A 196 20.52 17.80 6.47
CA GLN A 196 20.78 18.56 7.67
C GLN A 196 20.90 19.99 7.19
N ILE A 197 19.77 20.69 7.16
CA ILE A 197 19.76 22.13 6.96
C ILE A 197 20.59 22.66 8.13
N ASN A 198 21.71 23.32 7.82
CA ASN A 198 22.46 24.08 8.80
C ASN A 198 21.57 25.27 9.20
N ILE A 199 20.80 25.09 10.26
CA ILE A 199 19.88 26.09 10.77
C ILE A 199 20.65 26.94 11.79
N ASP A 200 21.11 28.12 11.38
CA ASP A 200 21.57 29.16 12.29
C ASP A 200 20.38 30.08 12.66
N PHE A 201 19.43 29.51 13.41
CA PHE A 201 18.24 30.22 13.87
C PHE A 201 18.21 30.28 15.40
N THR A 202 18.32 31.49 15.92
CA THR A 202 18.08 31.81 17.33
C THR A 202 16.78 32.57 17.50
N HIS A 203 15.84 31.95 18.22
CA HIS A 203 14.61 32.63 18.65
C HIS A 203 14.92 33.57 19.82
N ASN A 204 14.87 34.88 19.59
CA ASN A 204 15.24 35.92 20.58
C ASN A 204 14.16 36.18 21.65
N GLY A 205 13.28 35.22 21.94
CA GLY A 205 12.23 35.36 22.94
C GLY A 205 11.87 34.03 23.60
N ASN A 206 10.87 34.05 24.49
CA ASN A 206 10.37 32.81 25.08
C ASN A 206 9.65 31.98 24.00
N LYS A 207 9.89 30.66 24.02
CA LYS A 207 9.24 29.71 23.11
C LYS A 207 7.74 29.70 23.38
N LYS A 208 6.93 29.78 22.31
CA LYS A 208 5.47 29.64 22.44
C LYS A 208 5.14 28.23 22.94
N TYR A 209 4.11 28.12 23.79
CA TYR A 209 3.71 26.84 24.38
C TYR A 209 3.44 25.75 23.31
N THR A 210 2.83 26.10 22.19
CA THR A 210 2.58 25.18 21.06
C THR A 210 3.87 24.61 20.48
N ALA A 211 4.94 25.40 20.37
CA ALA A 211 6.23 24.91 19.90
C ALA A 211 6.86 23.92 20.90
N ILE A 212 6.72 24.18 22.21
CA ILE A 212 7.15 23.24 23.26
C ILE A 212 6.40 21.91 23.12
N VAL A 213 5.08 21.94 22.88
CA VAL A 213 4.28 20.73 22.70
C VAL A 213 4.75 19.92 21.48
N LEU A 214 4.95 20.58 20.33
CA LEU A 214 5.38 19.89 19.11
C LEU A 214 6.78 19.28 19.25
N GLU A 215 7.72 19.98 19.89
CA GLU A 215 9.05 19.45 20.16
C GLU A 215 9.04 18.28 21.15
N GLU A 216 8.20 18.34 22.19
CA GLU A 216 8.01 17.21 23.11
C GLU A 216 7.47 15.97 22.38
N ILE A 217 6.56 16.13 21.41
CA ILE A 217 6.05 15.03 20.60
C ILE A 217 7.17 14.41 19.76
N MET A 218 7.97 15.25 19.10
CA MET A 218 9.09 14.81 18.26
C MET A 218 10.16 14.04 19.04
N ALA A 219 10.34 14.33 20.33
CA ALA A 219 11.26 13.58 21.19
C ALA A 219 10.78 12.14 21.46
N GLY A 220 9.48 11.87 21.37
CA GLY A 220 8.87 10.57 21.60
C GLY A 220 9.00 10.05 23.03
N VAL A 221 8.62 8.78 23.23
CA VAL A 221 8.72 8.10 24.55
C VAL A 221 9.01 6.61 24.39
N SER A 222 9.88 6.09 25.25
CA SER A 222 10.24 4.66 25.35
C SER A 222 9.38 3.92 26.36
N GLU A 223 9.60 2.61 26.49
CA GLU A 223 8.84 1.72 27.34
C GLU A 223 8.81 2.18 28.82
N GLY A 224 7.67 2.00 29.48
CA GLY A 224 7.44 2.33 30.90
C GLY A 224 6.60 3.59 31.16
N ASN A 225 6.60 4.58 30.25
CA ASN A 225 5.88 5.86 30.46
C ASN A 225 4.88 6.24 29.36
N ARG A 226 4.59 5.32 28.44
CA ARG A 226 3.79 5.53 27.23
C ARG A 226 2.39 6.07 27.51
N ASN A 227 1.63 5.41 28.39
CA ASN A 227 0.24 5.77 28.69
C ASN A 227 0.15 7.16 29.33
N VAL A 228 1.07 7.44 30.26
CA VAL A 228 1.16 8.75 30.93
C VAL A 228 1.53 9.84 29.93
N TRP A 229 2.49 9.56 29.05
CA TRP A 229 2.96 10.52 28.06
C TRP A 229 1.90 10.83 27.00
N LEU A 230 1.24 9.82 26.42
CA LEU A 230 0.13 10.03 25.48
C LEU A 230 -1.03 10.78 26.13
N THR A 231 -1.32 10.46 27.40
CA THR A 231 -2.33 11.19 28.18
C THR A 231 -1.99 12.67 28.28
N LYS A 232 -0.71 12.99 28.52
CA LYS A 232 -0.23 14.38 28.59
C LYS A 232 -0.40 15.07 27.23
N GLN A 233 -0.04 14.43 26.12
CA GLN A 233 -0.11 15.07 24.80
C GLN A 233 -1.55 15.37 24.38
N ILE A 234 -2.49 14.45 24.60
CA ILE A 234 -3.90 14.68 24.28
C ILE A 234 -4.52 15.76 25.17
N GLY A 235 -4.19 15.77 26.47
CA GLY A 235 -4.62 16.85 27.35
C GLY A 235 -4.14 18.23 26.86
N LYS A 236 -2.90 18.31 26.35
CA LYS A 236 -2.36 19.54 25.77
C LYS A 236 -3.12 20.00 24.53
N PHE A 237 -3.50 19.09 23.64
CA PHE A 237 -4.28 19.42 22.45
C PHE A 237 -5.67 19.96 22.78
N LEU A 238 -6.38 19.29 23.69
CA LEU A 238 -7.71 19.73 24.09
C LEU A 238 -7.66 21.07 24.84
N TYR A 239 -6.66 21.27 25.70
CA TYR A 239 -6.43 22.56 26.36
C TYR A 239 -6.16 23.70 25.37
N LEU A 240 -5.50 23.41 24.25
CA LEU A 240 -5.29 24.37 23.16
C LEU A 240 -6.55 24.63 22.31
N GLY A 241 -7.68 23.99 22.64
CA GLY A 241 -8.94 24.14 21.92
C GLY A 241 -9.04 23.30 20.65
N MET A 242 -8.20 22.26 20.49
CA MET A 242 -8.30 21.34 19.36
C MET A 242 -9.63 20.58 19.39
N ASP A 243 -10.25 20.42 18.23
CA ASP A 243 -11.45 19.56 18.09
C ASP A 243 -11.15 18.13 18.59
N PRO A 244 -12.02 17.54 19.44
CA PRO A 244 -11.79 16.21 19.98
C PRO A 244 -11.57 15.12 18.94
N ASN A 245 -12.27 15.15 17.80
CA ASN A 245 -12.09 14.13 16.77
C ASN A 245 -10.71 14.26 16.10
N ILE A 246 -10.24 15.50 15.92
CA ILE A 246 -8.89 15.76 15.42
C ILE A 246 -7.84 15.35 16.47
N ALA A 247 -8.05 15.66 17.74
CA ALA A 247 -7.17 15.21 18.83
C ALA A 247 -7.09 13.68 18.90
N TYR A 248 -8.19 12.98 18.63
CA TYR A 248 -8.20 11.51 18.54
C TYR A 248 -7.36 11.00 17.36
N GLN A 249 -7.45 11.61 16.18
CA GLN A 249 -6.60 11.25 15.05
C GLN A 249 -5.11 11.47 15.36
N TRP A 250 -4.78 12.58 16.04
CA TRP A 250 -3.43 12.84 16.50
C TRP A 250 -2.93 11.81 17.51
N LEU A 251 -3.79 11.26 18.37
CA LEU A 251 -3.41 10.21 19.31
C LEU A 251 -2.84 8.98 18.58
N TRP A 252 -3.53 8.54 17.53
CA TRP A 252 -3.11 7.43 16.69
C TRP A 252 -1.81 7.74 15.96
N LEU A 253 -1.74 8.88 15.28
CA LEU A 253 -0.54 9.29 14.55
C LEU A 253 0.70 9.32 15.45
N ILE A 254 0.54 9.86 16.67
CA ILE A 254 1.66 9.99 17.59
C ILE A 254 2.08 8.64 18.18
N ASN A 255 1.11 7.78 18.51
CA ASN A 255 1.38 6.43 18.99
C ASN A 255 2.21 5.64 17.97
N ASP A 256 1.79 5.65 16.72
CA ASP A 256 2.39 4.80 15.68
C ASP A 256 3.80 5.27 15.29
N ASN A 257 4.08 6.58 15.41
CA ASN A 257 5.34 7.17 14.93
C ASN A 257 6.34 7.50 16.05
N PHE A 258 5.89 7.76 17.28
CA PHE A 258 6.75 8.33 18.33
C PHE A 258 6.70 7.57 19.68
N VAL A 259 5.94 6.47 19.78
CA VAL A 259 5.85 5.64 20.98
C VAL A 259 6.43 4.25 20.72
N LYS A 260 7.36 3.79 21.58
CA LYS A 260 8.02 2.48 21.41
C LYS A 260 7.96 1.61 22.68
N PRO A 261 7.37 0.41 22.64
CA PRO A 261 6.49 -0.10 21.56
C PRO A 261 5.16 0.66 21.52
N ALA A 262 4.47 0.64 20.37
CA ALA A 262 3.15 1.25 20.24
C ALA A 262 2.13 0.61 21.20
N LEU A 263 1.13 1.37 21.63
CA LEU A 263 -0.02 0.86 22.39
C LEU A 263 -1.09 0.32 21.46
N ASP A 264 -1.90 -0.60 21.98
CA ASP A 264 -3.02 -1.16 21.24
C ASP A 264 -4.24 -0.22 21.21
N SER A 265 -5.21 -0.59 20.38
CA SER A 265 -6.44 0.18 20.18
C SER A 265 -7.31 0.34 21.44
N GLU A 266 -7.32 -0.64 22.35
CA GLU A 266 -8.16 -0.61 23.55
C GLU A 266 -7.57 0.36 24.58
N GLU A 267 -6.24 0.35 24.72
CA GLU A 267 -5.50 1.29 25.56
C GLU A 267 -5.65 2.73 25.07
N LEU A 268 -5.48 2.97 23.77
CA LEU A 268 -5.64 4.31 23.18
C LEU A 268 -7.07 4.85 23.36
N ASN A 269 -8.08 4.01 23.13
CA ASN A 269 -9.48 4.37 23.35
C ASN A 269 -9.76 4.74 24.80
N THR A 270 -9.17 3.99 25.75
CA THR A 270 -9.32 4.22 27.19
C THR A 270 -8.68 5.56 27.60
N ILE A 271 -7.47 5.83 27.09
CA ILE A 271 -6.76 7.09 27.31
C ILE A 271 -7.61 8.27 26.81
N PHE A 272 -8.06 8.21 25.55
CA PHE A 272 -8.81 9.31 24.96
C PHE A 272 -10.12 9.61 25.70
N LYS A 273 -10.93 8.58 25.99
CA LYS A 273 -12.19 8.73 26.73
C LYS A 273 -11.97 9.31 28.12
N SER A 274 -10.92 8.87 28.82
CA SER A 274 -10.58 9.37 30.17
C SER A 274 -10.30 10.87 30.17
N ILE A 275 -9.58 11.36 29.17
CA ILE A 275 -9.18 12.78 29.07
C ILE A 275 -10.34 13.63 28.60
N LEU A 276 -11.06 13.20 27.56
CA LEU A 276 -12.21 13.93 27.04
C LEU A 276 -13.25 14.16 28.14
N ASN A 277 -13.54 13.14 28.94
CA ASN A 277 -14.44 13.25 30.08
C ASN A 277 -13.95 14.22 31.17
N LYS A 278 -12.63 14.36 31.35
CA LYS A 278 -12.05 15.33 32.30
C LYS A 278 -12.13 16.77 31.78
N GLU A 279 -11.88 16.97 30.48
CA GLU A 279 -11.93 18.30 29.86
C GLU A 279 -13.38 18.81 29.72
N LEU A 280 -14.34 17.94 29.39
CA LEU A 280 -15.77 18.29 29.37
C LEU A 280 -16.28 18.75 30.75
N LYS A 281 -15.74 18.21 31.84
CA LYS A 281 -16.06 18.65 33.21
C LYS A 281 -15.42 19.97 33.61
N ARG A 282 -14.39 20.42 32.89
CA ARG A 282 -13.68 21.68 33.13
C ARG A 282 -14.21 22.85 32.29
N GLY A 283 -14.77 22.55 31.12
CA GLY A 283 -15.36 23.53 30.21
C GLY A 283 -16.87 23.73 30.36
N GLY A 284 -17.50 23.13 31.37
CA GLY A 284 -18.90 23.35 31.77
C GLY A 284 -19.03 24.28 32.96
#